data_AF-P62375-F1
#
_entry.id   AF-P62375-F1
#
_cell.length_a   1.000
_cell.length_b   1.000
_cell.length_c   1.000
_cell.angle_alpha   90.00
_cell.angle_beta   90.00
_cell.angle_gamma   90.00
#
_symmetry.space_group_name_H-M   'P 1'
#
loop_
_entity.id
_entity.type
_entity.pdbx_description
1 polymer ?
#
loop_
_entity_poly.entity_id
_entity_poly.type
_entity_poly.pdbx_seq_one_letter_code
_entity_poly.pdbx_strand_id
1 'polypeptide(L)'
;MKTLLLTMVVVTIVCLDLGYTLKCHNTQLPFIYKTCPEGKNLCFKATLKKFPLKFPVKRGCADNCPKNSALLKYVCCSTDKCN
;
A
#
# COMPACT_ATOMS: atom_id res chain seq x y z
N MET A 1 -19.37 -33.21 12.14
CA MET A 1 -17.96 -32.95 11.76
C MET A 1 -17.75 -31.88 10.68
N LYS A 2 -18.73 -31.52 9.83
CA LYS A 2 -18.56 -30.45 8.83
C LYS A 2 -18.52 -29.03 9.41
N THR A 3 -19.29 -28.77 10.47
CA THR A 3 -19.34 -27.45 11.14
C THR A 3 -17.99 -27.06 11.75
N LEU A 4 -17.30 -28.00 12.39
CA LEU A 4 -15.98 -27.77 12.99
C LEU A 4 -14.91 -27.43 11.93
N LEU A 5 -14.97 -28.07 10.77
CA LEU A 5 -14.06 -27.79 9.64
C LEU A 5 -14.33 -26.40 9.05
N LEU A 6 -15.60 -26.04 8.85
CA LEU A 6 -15.96 -24.71 8.35
C LEU A 6 -15.50 -23.60 9.31
N THR A 7 -15.69 -23.77 10.62
CA THR A 7 -15.27 -22.74 11.60
C THR A 7 -13.76 -22.57 11.62
N MET A 8 -12.98 -23.65 11.57
CA MET A 8 -11.51 -23.57 11.49
C MET A 8 -11.03 -22.85 10.24
N VAL A 9 -11.62 -23.15 9.07
CA VAL A 9 -11.26 -22.49 7.81
C VAL A 9 -11.58 -20.99 7.87
N VAL A 10 -12.76 -20.61 8.36
CA VAL A 10 -13.14 -19.19 8.49
C VAL A 10 -12.21 -18.45 9.45
N VAL A 11 -11.89 -19.03 10.61
CA VAL A 11 -10.95 -18.42 11.57
C VAL A 11 -9.57 -18.24 10.94
N THR A 12 -9.06 -19.23 10.20
CA THR A 12 -7.75 -19.09 9.55
C THR A 12 -7.74 -17.96 8.52
N ILE A 13 -8.75 -17.86 7.66
CA ILE A 13 -8.83 -16.79 6.64
C ILE A 13 -8.86 -15.41 7.31
N VAL A 14 -9.73 -15.24 8.32
CA VAL A 14 -9.82 -13.98 9.07
C VAL A 14 -8.50 -13.62 9.74
N CYS A 15 -7.82 -14.59 10.37
CA CYS A 15 -6.51 -14.36 10.99
C CYS A 15 -5.39 -14.06 9.98
N LEU A 16 -5.44 -14.65 8.78
CA LEU A 16 -4.49 -14.38 7.69
C LEU A 16 -4.64 -12.95 7.17
N ASP A 17 -5.87 -12.48 6.98
CA ASP A 17 -6.14 -11.10 6.53
C ASP A 17 -5.79 -10.06 7.61
N LEU A 18 -6.03 -10.36 8.89
CA LEU A 18 -5.61 -9.51 10.01
C LEU A 18 -4.08 -9.40 10.16
N GLY A 19 -3.34 -10.42 9.73
CA GLY A 19 -1.89 -10.46 9.86
C GLY A 19 -1.11 -9.85 8.69
N TYR A 20 -1.73 -9.74 7.51
CA TYR A 20 -1.02 -9.23 6.34
C TYR A 20 -0.81 -7.71 6.45
N THR A 21 0.45 -7.29 6.42
CA THR A 21 0.82 -5.88 6.41
C THR A 21 1.54 -5.53 5.12
N LEU A 22 0.93 -4.64 4.33
CA LEU A 22 1.47 -4.15 3.06
C LEU A 22 2.83 -3.47 3.28
N LYS A 23 3.79 -3.69 2.38
CA LYS A 23 5.09 -2.98 2.36
C LYS A 23 5.12 -1.98 1.23
N CYS A 24 5.50 -0.73 1.52
CA CYS A 24 5.61 0.32 0.50
C CYS A 24 6.96 1.02 0.58
N HIS A 25 7.47 1.49 -0.55
CA HIS A 25 8.57 2.45 -0.55
C HIS A 25 8.12 3.74 0.14
N ASN A 26 8.98 4.29 0.99
CA ASN A 26 8.72 5.50 1.78
C ASN A 26 9.81 6.55 1.64
N THR A 27 10.78 6.31 0.75
CA THR A 27 11.85 7.26 0.48
C THR A 27 11.97 7.51 -1.01
N GLN A 28 12.87 8.43 -1.36
CA GLN A 28 13.27 8.68 -2.73
C GLN A 28 14.12 7.53 -3.30
N LEU A 29 14.88 6.83 -2.44
CA LEU A 29 15.75 5.73 -2.82
C LEU A 29 14.95 4.47 -3.21
N PRO A 30 15.42 3.68 -4.18
CA PRO A 30 14.65 2.59 -4.77
C PRO A 30 14.49 1.35 -3.88
N PHE A 31 15.27 1.19 -2.81
CA PHE A 31 15.28 -0.05 -2.02
C PHE A 31 14.70 0.08 -0.61
N ILE A 32 14.51 1.30 -0.11
CA ILE A 32 14.03 1.51 1.26
C ILE A 32 12.49 1.42 1.26
N TYR A 33 11.98 0.53 2.10
CA TYR A 33 10.56 0.33 2.32
C TYR A 33 10.24 0.30 3.81
N LYS A 34 8.96 0.47 4.12
CA LYS A 34 8.41 0.28 5.45
C LYS A 34 7.20 -0.64 5.38
N THR A 35 6.94 -1.33 6.48
CA THR A 35 5.64 -1.94 6.73
C THR A 35 4.61 -0.83 6.96
N CYS A 36 3.46 -0.95 6.31
CA CYS A 36 2.35 -0.02 6.47
C CYS A 36 1.63 -0.27 7.80
N PRO A 37 1.20 0.80 8.49
CA PRO A 37 0.31 0.67 9.63
C PRO A 37 -0.97 -0.06 9.24
N GLU A 38 -1.61 -0.67 10.24
CA GLU A 38 -2.95 -1.27 10.08
C GLU A 38 -3.94 -0.27 9.46
N GLY A 39 -4.79 -0.76 8.56
CA GLY A 39 -5.74 0.06 7.80
C GLY A 39 -5.16 0.85 6.62
N LYS A 40 -3.84 0.84 6.39
CA LYS A 40 -3.20 1.48 5.22
C LYS A 40 -2.87 0.48 4.13
N ASN A 41 -3.90 0.08 3.38
CA ASN A 41 -3.85 -0.99 2.39
C ASN A 41 -3.47 -0.52 0.96
N LEU A 42 -2.96 0.71 0.83
CA LEU A 42 -2.47 1.24 -0.44
C LEU A 42 -1.06 1.80 -0.30
N CYS A 43 -0.23 1.53 -1.30
CA CYS A 43 0.97 2.30 -1.56
C CYS A 43 0.63 3.47 -2.49
N PHE A 44 1.25 4.64 -2.28
CA PHE A 44 1.16 5.77 -3.19
C PHE A 44 2.54 6.24 -3.66
N LYS A 45 2.60 6.79 -4.87
CA LYS A 45 3.72 7.61 -5.36
C LYS A 45 3.20 8.95 -5.87
N ALA A 46 3.90 10.02 -5.57
CA ALA A 46 3.61 11.36 -6.04
C ALA A 46 4.73 11.83 -6.98
N THR A 47 4.36 12.30 -8.18
CA THR A 47 5.29 12.81 -9.20
C THR A 47 4.92 14.25 -9.57
N LEU A 48 5.89 15.04 -10.05
CA LEU A 48 5.62 16.39 -10.55
C LEU A 48 4.84 16.32 -11.85
N LYS A 49 3.74 17.08 -11.97
CA LYS A 49 2.90 17.08 -13.18
C LYS A 49 3.59 17.73 -14.39
N LYS A 50 4.36 18.80 -14.16
CA LYS A 50 4.87 19.69 -15.22
C LYS A 50 6.31 19.41 -15.64
N PHE A 51 7.04 18.59 -14.87
CA PHE A 51 8.44 18.30 -15.15
C PHE A 51 8.57 16.86 -15.69
N PRO A 52 9.44 16.62 -16.68
CA PRO A 52 9.68 15.27 -17.21
C PRO A 52 10.38 14.35 -16.20
N LEU A 53 10.71 14.84 -15.00
CA LEU A 53 11.23 14.02 -13.92
C LEU A 53 10.17 12.99 -13.50
N LYS A 54 10.39 11.75 -13.96
CA LYS A 54 9.65 10.55 -13.53
C LYS A 54 9.99 10.14 -12.09
N PHE A 55 10.84 10.89 -11.41
CA PHE A 55 11.26 10.58 -10.06
C PHE A 55 10.14 10.92 -9.06
N PRO A 56 9.76 9.98 -8.18
CA PRO A 56 8.73 10.24 -7.19
C PRO A 56 9.24 11.19 -6.10
N VAL A 57 8.52 12.29 -5.91
CA VAL A 57 8.76 13.30 -4.88
C VAL A 57 8.38 12.77 -3.51
N LYS A 58 7.29 11.99 -3.44
CA LYS A 58 6.79 11.38 -2.20
C LYS A 58 6.33 9.97 -2.47
N ARG A 59 6.55 9.08 -1.51
CA ARG A 59 6.06 7.70 -1.50
C ARG A 59 5.62 7.33 -0.10
N GLY A 60 4.70 6.38 0.03
CA GLY A 60 4.34 5.84 1.34
C GLY A 60 3.05 5.03 1.32
N CYS A 61 2.51 4.81 2.52
CA CYS A 61 1.27 4.09 2.75
C CYS A 61 0.09 5.06 2.90
N ALA A 62 -1.07 4.67 2.38
CA ALA A 62 -2.31 5.41 2.49
C ALA A 62 -3.49 4.46 2.78
N ASP A 63 -4.47 4.99 3.50
CA ASP A 63 -5.82 4.43 3.70
C ASP A 63 -6.68 4.66 2.45
N ASN A 64 -6.58 5.85 1.86
CA ASN A 64 -7.25 6.23 0.61
C ASN A 64 -6.26 6.81 -0.38
N CYS A 65 -6.46 6.60 -1.69
CA CYS A 65 -5.56 7.15 -2.68
C CYS A 65 -5.63 8.69 -2.67
N PRO A 66 -4.51 9.42 -2.42
CA PRO A 66 -4.55 10.87 -2.34
C PRO A 66 -5.01 11.51 -3.65
N LYS A 67 -5.79 12.59 -3.55
CA LYS A 67 -6.23 13.35 -4.73
C LYS A 67 -5.04 14.09 -5.36
N ASN A 68 -5.06 14.19 -6.68
CA ASN A 68 -4.10 15.01 -7.42
C ASN A 68 -4.17 16.48 -6.97
N SER A 69 -3.02 17.15 -6.87
CA SER A 69 -2.94 18.59 -6.60
C SER A 69 -2.54 19.37 -7.85
N ALA A 70 -2.43 20.70 -7.77
CA ALA A 70 -1.93 21.52 -8.88
C ALA A 70 -0.51 21.12 -9.33
N LEU A 71 0.33 20.67 -8.38
CA LEU A 71 1.74 20.36 -8.60
C LEU A 71 2.02 18.86 -8.73
N LEU A 72 1.30 18.02 -7.98
CA LEU A 72 1.60 16.60 -7.84
C LEU A 72 0.50 15.70 -8.44
N LYS A 73 0.93 14.68 -9.17
CA LYS A 73 0.11 13.53 -9.58
C LYS A 73 0.38 12.38 -8.64
N TYR A 74 -0.67 11.89 -7.99
CA TYR A 74 -0.64 10.69 -7.17
C TYR A 74 -1.09 9.49 -7.99
N VAL A 75 -0.41 8.36 -7.78
CA VAL A 75 -0.77 7.04 -8.33
C VAL A 75 -0.68 6.06 -7.18
N CYS A 76 -1.66 5.16 -7.07
CA CYS A 76 -1.73 4.17 -6.01
C CYS A 76 -1.78 2.74 -6.55
N CYS A 77 -1.36 1.79 -5.73
CA CYS A 77 -1.34 0.36 -5.99
C CYS A 77 -1.41 -0.40 -4.65
N SER A 78 -1.80 -1.67 -4.67
CA SER A 78 -2.17 -2.45 -3.47
C SER A 78 -1.34 -3.73 -3.28
N THR A 79 -0.14 -3.79 -3.84
CA THR A 79 0.78 -4.93 -3.71
C THR A 79 2.11 -4.48 -3.10
N ASP A 80 2.87 -5.41 -2.51
CA ASP A 80 4.13 -5.10 -1.87
C ASP A 80 5.11 -4.39 -2.84
N LYS A 81 5.66 -3.26 -2.39
CA LYS A 81 6.72 -2.48 -3.05
C LYS A 81 6.36 -1.99 -4.46
N CYS A 82 5.08 -1.80 -4.74
CA CYS A 82 4.60 -1.43 -6.07
C CYS A 82 4.81 0.06 -6.45
N ASN A 83 5.21 0.92 -5.50
CA ASN A 83 5.21 2.39 -5.64
C ASN A 83 6.58 3.07 -5.85
#